data_AF-A0A518IIA7-F1
#
_entry.id   AF-A0A518IIA7-F1
#
_cell.length_a   1.000
_cell.length_b   1.000
_cell.length_c   1.000
_cell.angle_alpha   90.00
_cell.angle_beta   90.00
_cell.angle_gamma   90.00
#
_symmetry.space_group_name_H-M   'P 1'
#
loop_
_entity.id
_entity.type
_entity.pdbx_description
1 polymer ?
#
loop_
_entity_poly.entity_id
_entity_poly.type
_entity_poly.pdbx_seq_one_letter_code
_entity_poly.pdbx_strand_id
1 'polypeptide(L)'
;MQRRCTCLTLFISLLCYSVLLAAETSPSVWPGFQISPLFDEQISYLSLEPEVRSIIVAPGPERIDPDKPSRVVLFSTPNGSTIEQTLGCQQQEGRDWHFDIQHIAAQHRKWQSLNQRENLILVCLEAEGLSWPRWRARHPDNPKRIRTVINSILEAIPLKESQLTLACHSGGGSFLWGFLNRSAEIPDQVDRFIFLDANYSFSEKDQHGKKFLNWLKGSKQRRLVVLAYDDRNVLFRGKKVVSPTGGTYRATQRMLDRFKQDLKFSESTIGDFQTYTALEDQVRLLIHRNPQNKILHTSLVGEMNGYLFAVTWGTPEGKQGRLLGTPRAYTQWIQPEPFQRPETEKSS
;
A
#
# COMPACT_ATOMS: atom_id res chain seq x y z
N MET A 1 35.46 72.31 57.34
CA MET A 1 34.13 72.90 57.05
C MET A 1 33.95 73.00 55.54
N GLN A 2 33.45 71.96 54.88
CA GLN A 2 33.01 71.95 53.45
C GLN A 2 32.47 70.54 53.15
N ARG A 3 31.14 70.39 53.15
CA ARG A 3 30.21 70.38 52.00
C ARG A 3 30.07 69.00 51.36
N ARG A 4 28.88 68.44 51.60
CA ARG A 4 28.30 67.20 51.06
C ARG A 4 28.12 67.33 49.54
N CYS A 5 28.47 66.27 48.80
CA CYS A 5 27.94 66.01 47.46
C CYS A 5 27.30 64.62 47.48
N THR A 6 25.99 64.60 47.32
CA THR A 6 25.16 63.40 47.21
C THR A 6 25.11 63.02 45.73
N CYS A 7 25.73 61.91 45.34
CA CYS A 7 25.57 61.35 43.99
C CYS A 7 24.38 60.39 43.96
N LEU A 8 23.37 60.74 43.16
CA LEU A 8 22.19 59.97 42.84
C LEU A 8 22.56 58.94 41.76
N THR A 9 22.59 57.66 42.08
CA THR A 9 22.85 56.59 41.10
C THR A 9 21.54 56.08 40.52
N LEU A 10 21.27 56.39 39.25
CA LEU A 10 20.18 55.81 38.46
C LEU A 10 20.51 54.33 38.14
N PHE A 11 19.64 53.40 38.56
CA PHE A 11 19.67 52.02 38.09
C PHE A 11 18.81 51.92 36.81
N ILE A 12 19.45 51.67 35.67
CA ILE A 12 18.77 51.28 34.43
C ILE A 12 18.89 49.77 34.29
N SER A 13 17.76 49.08 34.42
CA SER A 13 17.61 47.64 34.20
C SER A 13 17.63 47.32 32.70
N LEU A 14 18.67 46.64 32.22
CA LEU A 14 18.69 46.01 30.90
C LEU A 14 18.26 44.54 31.03
N LEU A 15 16.99 44.24 30.76
CA LEU A 15 16.55 42.87 30.50
C LEU A 15 16.95 42.52 29.07
N CYS A 16 18.03 41.76 28.90
CA CYS A 16 18.37 41.12 27.63
C CYS A 16 17.43 39.93 27.41
N TYR A 17 16.38 40.12 26.62
CA TYR A 17 15.66 39.00 25.99
C TYR A 17 16.53 38.46 24.85
N SER A 18 17.23 37.36 25.11
CA SER A 18 17.85 36.55 24.06
C SER A 18 16.76 35.78 23.32
N VAL A 19 16.29 36.32 22.20
CA VAL A 19 15.49 35.57 21.23
C VAL A 19 16.44 34.57 20.56
N LEU A 20 16.37 33.31 20.99
CA LEU A 20 16.94 32.19 20.25
C LEU A 20 16.11 32.02 18.97
N LEU A 21 16.58 32.60 17.88
CA LEU A 21 16.15 32.20 16.53
C LEU A 21 16.70 30.79 16.31
N ALA A 22 15.85 29.78 16.52
CA ALA A 22 16.11 28.46 15.96
C ALA A 22 16.16 28.64 14.44
N ALA A 23 17.34 28.39 13.84
CA ALA A 23 17.43 28.28 12.40
C ALA A 23 16.54 27.10 11.99
N GLU A 24 15.43 27.37 11.32
CA GLU A 24 14.63 26.34 10.67
C GLU A 24 15.53 25.68 9.62
N THR A 25 16.07 24.50 9.94
CA THR A 25 16.75 23.66 8.97
C THR A 25 15.72 23.33 7.89
N SER A 26 15.94 23.84 6.66
CA SER A 26 15.06 23.55 5.54
C SER A 26 14.89 22.03 5.40
N PRO A 27 13.67 21.53 5.14
CA PRO A 27 13.43 20.10 5.02
C PRO A 27 14.36 19.50 3.97
N SER A 28 15.21 18.56 4.39
CA SER A 28 16.18 17.90 3.51
C SER A 28 15.64 16.56 3.01
N VAL A 29 16.07 16.16 1.81
CA VAL A 29 15.87 14.79 1.30
C VAL A 29 16.38 13.78 2.33
N TRP A 30 15.63 12.71 2.54
CA TRP A 30 16.04 11.66 3.47
C TRP A 30 17.36 11.00 3.04
N PRO A 31 18.22 10.57 3.99
CA PRO A 31 19.44 9.86 3.65
C PRO A 31 19.17 8.62 2.77
N GLY A 32 19.86 8.52 1.63
CA GLY A 32 19.65 7.42 0.67
C GLY A 32 18.42 7.58 -0.25
N PHE A 33 17.74 8.72 -0.19
CA PHE A 33 16.67 9.09 -1.10
C PHE A 33 17.15 10.15 -2.09
N GLN A 34 16.43 10.26 -3.20
CA GLN A 34 16.59 11.32 -4.20
C GLN A 34 15.24 11.95 -4.51
N ILE A 35 15.24 13.20 -4.97
CA ILE A 35 14.02 13.85 -5.45
C ILE A 35 13.53 13.17 -6.73
N SER A 36 12.22 12.90 -6.79
CA SER A 36 11.55 12.45 -8.00
C SER A 36 11.51 13.59 -9.02
N PRO A 37 11.91 13.38 -10.29
CA PRO A 37 11.96 14.46 -11.27
C PRO A 37 10.58 14.93 -11.75
N LEU A 38 9.50 14.17 -11.49
CA LEU A 38 8.19 14.38 -12.10
C LEU A 38 7.10 14.81 -11.13
N PHE A 39 7.26 14.50 -9.84
CA PHE A 39 6.30 14.80 -8.79
C PHE A 39 7.04 15.25 -7.54
N ASP A 40 6.41 16.05 -6.69
CA ASP A 40 6.94 16.49 -5.39
C ASP A 40 6.97 15.32 -4.38
N GLU A 41 7.95 14.45 -4.60
CA GLU A 41 8.18 13.16 -3.97
C GLU A 41 9.68 12.94 -3.81
N GLN A 42 10.04 12.08 -2.86
CA GLN A 42 11.38 11.53 -2.74
C GLN A 42 11.31 10.01 -2.85
N ILE A 43 12.30 9.43 -3.51
CA ILE A 43 12.33 8.00 -3.84
C ILE A 43 13.64 7.35 -3.41
N SER A 44 13.57 6.08 -3.00
CA SER A 44 14.74 5.24 -2.76
C SER A 44 14.51 3.83 -3.27
N TYR A 45 15.52 3.25 -3.91
CA TYR A 45 15.52 1.86 -4.35
C TYR A 45 16.34 1.03 -3.39
N LEU A 46 15.77 -0.08 -2.91
CA LEU A 46 16.45 -1.03 -2.03
C LEU A 46 16.58 -2.39 -2.73
N SER A 47 17.75 -2.99 -2.59
CA SER A 47 17.97 -4.42 -2.82
C SER A 47 17.95 -5.12 -1.47
N LEU A 48 17.03 -6.08 -1.31
CA LEU A 48 16.68 -6.72 -0.06
C LEU A 48 16.93 -8.23 -0.20
N GLU A 49 17.64 -8.81 0.75
CA GLU A 49 17.98 -10.23 0.70
C GLU A 49 16.88 -11.12 1.30
N PRO A 50 16.58 -12.29 0.69
CA PRO A 50 17.10 -12.75 -0.60
C PRO A 50 16.25 -12.27 -1.78
N GLU A 51 16.92 -11.77 -2.81
CA GLU A 51 16.35 -11.65 -4.17
C GLU A 51 15.04 -10.83 -4.25
N VAL A 52 14.87 -9.85 -3.37
CA VAL A 52 13.73 -8.92 -3.39
C VAL A 52 14.26 -7.53 -3.71
N ARG A 53 13.51 -6.78 -4.51
CA ARG A 53 13.75 -5.35 -4.69
C ARG A 53 12.54 -4.55 -4.27
N SER A 54 12.77 -3.33 -3.82
CA SER A 54 11.71 -2.38 -3.51
C SER A 54 12.04 -0.99 -3.99
N ILE A 55 11.01 -0.21 -4.26
CA ILE A 55 11.10 1.25 -4.30
C ILE A 55 10.21 1.82 -3.21
N ILE A 56 10.73 2.77 -2.46
CA ILE A 56 9.99 3.61 -1.52
C ILE A 56 9.70 4.92 -2.24
N VAL A 57 8.44 5.35 -2.20
CA VAL A 57 7.95 6.64 -2.73
C VAL A 57 7.28 7.37 -1.57
N ALA A 58 7.93 8.43 -1.08
CA ALA A 58 7.45 9.27 0.00
C ALA A 58 7.14 10.69 -0.51
N PRO A 59 6.30 11.47 0.18
CA PRO A 59 6.13 12.89 -0.11
C PRO A 59 7.47 13.64 -0.13
N GLY A 60 7.57 14.70 -0.93
CA GLY A 60 8.74 15.57 -0.94
C GLY A 60 9.01 16.16 0.46
N PRO A 61 10.26 16.56 0.76
CA PRO A 61 10.66 16.98 2.10
C PRO A 61 9.76 18.04 2.73
N GLU A 62 9.29 19.01 1.94
CA GLU A 62 8.41 20.09 2.40
C GLU A 62 6.99 19.61 2.77
N ARG A 63 6.57 18.45 2.25
CA ARG A 63 5.27 17.84 2.53
C ARG A 63 5.31 16.86 3.71
N ILE A 64 6.49 16.49 4.19
CA ILE A 64 6.65 15.64 5.36
C ILE A 64 6.46 16.48 6.61
N ASP A 65 5.52 16.05 7.46
CA ASP A 65 5.31 16.64 8.77
C ASP A 65 5.62 15.59 9.85
N PRO A 66 6.74 15.71 10.59
CA PRO A 66 7.13 14.70 11.57
C PRO A 66 6.16 14.58 12.75
N ASP A 67 5.27 15.55 12.96
CA ASP A 67 4.25 15.51 14.01
C ASP A 67 2.97 14.81 13.54
N LYS A 68 2.82 14.54 12.23
CA LYS A 68 1.70 13.76 11.70
C LYS A 68 1.94 12.26 11.83
N PRO A 69 0.87 11.48 12.05
CA PRO A 69 0.93 10.03 11.95
C PRO A 69 1.42 9.62 10.55
N SER A 70 2.21 8.56 10.52
CA SER A 70 2.79 8.04 9.28
C SER A 70 2.19 6.68 8.93
N ARG A 71 2.07 6.40 7.63
CA ARG A 71 1.54 5.13 7.13
C ARG A 71 2.34 4.64 5.96
N VAL A 72 2.84 3.43 6.08
CA VAL A 72 3.53 2.71 5.01
C VAL A 72 2.55 1.75 4.36
N VAL A 73 2.37 1.88 3.04
CA VAL A 73 1.61 0.94 2.22
C VAL A 73 2.57 0.09 1.43
N LEU A 74 2.78 -1.15 1.87
CA LEU A 74 3.54 -2.14 1.12
C LEU A 74 2.63 -2.77 0.06
N PHE A 75 3.00 -2.64 -1.20
CA PHE A 75 2.31 -3.23 -2.35
C PHE A 75 3.19 -4.27 -3.03
N SER A 76 2.84 -5.56 -2.92
CA SER A 76 3.56 -6.63 -3.64
C SER A 76 3.04 -6.78 -5.07
N THR A 77 3.93 -6.74 -6.05
CA THR A 77 3.61 -6.77 -7.48
C THR A 77 2.92 -8.06 -7.93
N PRO A 78 2.11 -8.00 -9.00
CA PRO A 78 1.57 -9.20 -9.63
C PRO A 78 2.65 -10.03 -10.35
N ASN A 79 2.31 -11.28 -10.64
CA ASN A 79 3.20 -12.15 -11.41
C ASN A 79 3.44 -11.57 -12.82
N GLY A 80 4.68 -11.61 -13.27
CA GLY A 80 5.06 -11.18 -14.62
C GLY A 80 5.16 -9.66 -14.80
N SER A 81 5.03 -8.86 -13.73
CA SER A 81 5.21 -7.41 -13.80
C SER A 81 6.34 -6.93 -12.91
N THR A 82 7.10 -5.97 -13.43
CA THR A 82 8.10 -5.24 -12.67
C THR A 82 7.46 -4.20 -11.73
N ILE A 83 8.24 -3.68 -10.79
CA ILE A 83 7.93 -2.48 -10.00
C ILE A 83 7.52 -1.34 -10.93
N GLU A 84 8.33 -1.03 -11.94
CA GLU A 84 8.12 0.12 -12.82
C GLU A 84 6.81 -0.02 -13.61
N GLN A 85 6.53 -1.22 -14.14
CA GLN A 85 5.26 -1.54 -14.80
C GLN A 85 4.06 -1.42 -13.84
N THR A 86 4.22 -1.89 -12.60
CA THR A 86 3.15 -1.86 -11.59
C THR A 86 2.84 -0.43 -11.11
N LEU A 87 3.89 0.37 -10.88
CA LEU A 87 3.74 1.78 -10.54
C LEU A 87 3.12 2.58 -11.69
N GLY A 88 3.46 2.20 -12.93
CA GLY A 88 2.84 2.65 -14.16
C GLY A 88 3.24 4.06 -14.59
N CYS A 89 2.96 4.36 -15.85
CA CYS A 89 3.15 5.67 -16.47
C CYS A 89 2.17 5.83 -17.65
N GLN A 90 2.25 6.96 -18.35
CA GLN A 90 1.44 7.19 -19.55
C GLN A 90 1.83 6.20 -20.65
N GLN A 91 0.85 5.72 -21.42
CA GLN A 91 1.14 4.87 -22.57
C GLN A 91 1.69 5.70 -23.74
N GLN A 92 2.67 5.14 -24.44
CA GLN A 92 3.26 5.72 -25.65
C GLN A 92 3.50 4.62 -26.69
N GLU A 93 3.73 5.00 -27.94
CA GLU A 93 4.07 4.04 -29.00
C GLU A 93 5.33 3.24 -28.64
N GLY A 94 5.30 1.93 -28.86
CA GLY A 94 6.41 1.01 -28.53
C GLY A 94 6.54 0.68 -27.03
N ARG A 95 5.76 1.32 -26.14
CA ARG A 95 5.81 1.04 -24.70
C ARG A 95 5.03 -0.24 -24.35
N ASP A 96 5.64 -1.06 -23.50
CA ASP A 96 4.99 -2.25 -22.96
C ASP A 96 3.65 -1.88 -22.29
N TRP A 97 2.58 -2.53 -22.70
CA TRP A 97 1.23 -2.29 -22.21
C TRP A 97 1.09 -2.46 -20.69
N HIS A 98 1.98 -3.23 -20.04
CA HIS A 98 1.96 -3.41 -18.58
C HIS A 98 2.12 -2.08 -17.82
N PHE A 99 2.72 -1.05 -18.42
CA PHE A 99 2.84 0.27 -17.81
C PHE A 99 1.51 1.01 -17.67
N ASP A 100 0.48 0.62 -18.43
CA ASP A 100 -0.80 1.35 -18.51
C ASP A 100 -2.01 0.55 -17.99
N ILE A 101 -1.81 -0.34 -17.01
CA ILE A 101 -2.89 -1.21 -16.51
C ILE A 101 -3.14 -1.19 -15.00
N GLN A 102 -2.23 -0.62 -14.21
CA GLN A 102 -2.36 -0.61 -12.73
C GLN A 102 -2.22 0.80 -12.14
N HIS A 103 -1.16 1.53 -12.52
CA HIS A 103 -0.88 2.89 -12.03
C HIS A 103 -0.92 3.05 -10.51
N ILE A 104 -0.31 2.12 -9.76
CA ILE A 104 -0.38 2.15 -8.29
C ILE A 104 0.18 3.47 -7.73
N ALA A 105 1.23 4.03 -8.36
CA ALA A 105 1.77 5.35 -7.97
C ALA A 105 0.73 6.46 -8.14
N ALA A 106 0.05 6.53 -9.29
CA ALA A 106 -0.94 7.56 -9.57
C ALA A 106 -2.16 7.45 -8.63
N GLN A 107 -2.61 6.22 -8.36
CA GLN A 107 -3.69 5.99 -7.39
C GLN A 107 -3.27 6.40 -5.97
N HIS A 108 -2.03 6.13 -5.57
CA HIS A 108 -1.50 6.55 -4.28
C HIS A 108 -1.36 8.08 -4.17
N ARG A 109 -0.87 8.75 -5.20
CA ARG A 109 -0.82 10.22 -5.29
C ARG A 109 -2.21 10.85 -5.19
N LYS A 110 -3.20 10.25 -5.86
CA LYS A 110 -4.60 10.68 -5.71
C LYS A 110 -5.07 10.57 -4.27
N TRP A 111 -4.68 9.52 -3.54
CA TRP A 111 -5.01 9.42 -2.13
C TRP A 111 -4.27 10.46 -1.28
N GLN A 112 -2.97 10.67 -1.51
CA GLN A 112 -2.22 11.76 -0.88
C GLN A 112 -2.87 13.12 -1.08
N SER A 113 -3.41 13.41 -2.27
CA SER A 113 -4.10 14.68 -2.52
C SER A 113 -5.37 14.83 -1.66
N LEU A 114 -6.02 13.72 -1.30
CA LEU A 114 -7.25 13.71 -0.50
C LEU A 114 -6.97 13.66 1.01
N ASN A 115 -5.82 13.12 1.42
CA ASN A 115 -5.45 12.91 2.81
C ASN A 115 -4.21 13.72 3.20
N GLN A 116 -4.43 14.89 3.79
CA GLN A 116 -3.36 15.76 4.32
C GLN A 116 -3.06 15.51 5.81
N ARG A 117 -3.71 14.52 6.43
CA ARG A 117 -3.61 14.24 7.88
C ARG A 117 -2.50 13.26 8.23
N GLU A 118 -2.01 12.49 7.25
CA GLU A 118 -0.97 11.47 7.44
C GLU A 118 0.19 11.70 6.48
N ASN A 119 1.40 11.32 6.88
CA ASN A 119 2.48 11.06 5.93
C ASN A 119 2.21 9.70 5.28
N LEU A 120 1.80 9.69 4.01
CA LEU A 120 1.50 8.45 3.28
C LEU A 120 2.69 8.05 2.42
N ILE A 121 3.29 6.90 2.72
CA ILE A 121 4.45 6.34 2.02
C ILE A 121 4.02 5.10 1.26
N LEU A 122 4.30 5.05 -0.04
CA LEU A 122 4.11 3.86 -0.86
C LEU A 122 5.43 3.09 -0.94
N VAL A 123 5.34 1.77 -0.82
CA VAL A 123 6.46 0.87 -1.13
C VAL A 123 5.96 -0.16 -2.11
N CYS A 124 6.65 -0.32 -3.25
CA CYS A 124 6.33 -1.36 -4.22
C CYS A 124 7.42 -2.44 -4.18
N LEU A 125 7.00 -3.70 -4.03
CA LEU A 125 7.87 -4.85 -3.81
C LEU A 125 7.79 -5.82 -4.99
N GLU A 126 8.95 -6.27 -5.44
CA GLU A 126 9.07 -7.30 -6.47
C GLU A 126 10.06 -8.38 -6.05
N ALA A 127 9.70 -9.64 -6.32
CA ALA A 127 10.60 -10.77 -6.21
C ALA A 127 11.33 -11.02 -7.53
N GLU A 128 12.58 -11.46 -7.43
CA GLU A 128 13.33 -11.98 -8.57
C GLU A 128 12.56 -13.09 -9.29
N GLY A 129 12.61 -13.06 -10.63
CA GLY A 129 11.85 -13.95 -11.49
C GLY A 129 10.36 -13.58 -11.62
N LEU A 130 9.97 -12.40 -11.14
CA LEU A 130 8.63 -11.81 -11.28
C LEU A 130 7.51 -12.74 -10.80
N SER A 131 7.78 -13.52 -9.74
CA SER A 131 6.79 -14.46 -9.21
C SER A 131 6.99 -14.77 -7.73
N TRP A 132 6.15 -14.16 -6.89
CA TRP A 132 6.13 -14.44 -5.45
C TRP A 132 5.81 -15.89 -5.08
N PRO A 133 4.90 -16.62 -5.78
CA PRO A 133 4.73 -18.06 -5.56
C PRO A 133 6.02 -18.85 -5.81
N ARG A 134 6.73 -18.58 -6.92
CA ARG A 134 7.99 -19.27 -7.21
C ARG A 134 9.09 -18.89 -6.22
N TRP A 135 9.20 -17.61 -5.87
CA TRP A 135 10.12 -17.15 -4.84
C TRP A 135 9.88 -17.85 -3.51
N ARG A 136 8.62 -17.95 -3.05
CA ARG A 136 8.29 -18.70 -1.82
C ARG A 136 8.60 -20.18 -1.90
N ALA A 137 8.43 -20.80 -3.07
CA ALA A 137 8.77 -22.21 -3.27
C ALA A 137 10.29 -22.46 -3.18
N ARG A 138 11.11 -21.51 -3.64
CA ARG A 138 12.58 -21.57 -3.52
C ARG A 138 13.10 -21.27 -2.11
N HIS A 139 12.30 -20.63 -1.26
CA HIS A 139 12.66 -20.23 0.09
C HIS A 139 11.75 -20.88 1.15
N PRO A 140 12.03 -22.11 1.62
CA PRO A 140 11.19 -22.79 2.60
C PRO A 140 10.99 -22.03 3.92
N ASP A 141 11.96 -21.20 4.31
CA ASP A 141 11.92 -20.29 5.46
C ASP A 141 11.34 -18.90 5.14
N ASN A 142 10.58 -18.79 4.03
CA ASN A 142 9.96 -17.54 3.56
C ASN A 142 9.22 -16.74 4.65
N PRO A 143 8.51 -17.32 5.65
CA PRO A 143 7.84 -16.49 6.65
C PRO A 143 8.82 -15.63 7.47
N LYS A 144 10.01 -16.14 7.77
CA LYS A 144 11.06 -15.37 8.46
C LYS A 144 11.62 -14.30 7.54
N ARG A 145 11.94 -14.65 6.29
CA ARG A 145 12.51 -13.73 5.31
C ARG A 145 11.58 -12.58 4.97
N ILE A 146 10.29 -12.84 4.82
CA ILE A 146 9.28 -11.81 4.57
C ILE A 146 9.24 -10.78 5.70
N ARG A 147 9.36 -11.21 6.96
CA ARG A 147 9.46 -10.28 8.09
C ARG A 147 10.75 -9.45 8.04
N THR A 148 11.87 -10.08 7.73
CA THR A 148 13.15 -9.37 7.55
C THR A 148 13.02 -8.30 6.46
N VAL A 149 12.46 -8.65 5.29
CA VAL A 149 12.20 -7.70 4.20
C VAL A 149 11.34 -6.52 4.68
N ILE A 150 10.22 -6.79 5.35
CA ILE A 150 9.34 -5.74 5.88
C ILE A 150 10.08 -4.85 6.88
N ASN A 151 10.83 -5.44 7.81
CA ASN A 151 11.57 -4.69 8.82
C ASN A 151 12.64 -3.80 8.19
N SER A 152 13.42 -4.31 7.24
CA SER A 152 14.46 -3.54 6.54
C SER A 152 13.87 -2.34 5.77
N ILE A 153 12.65 -2.48 5.22
CA ILE A 153 11.95 -1.37 4.58
C ILE A 153 11.54 -0.32 5.62
N LEU A 154 10.96 -0.76 6.75
CA LEU A 154 10.51 0.14 7.79
C LEU A 154 11.69 0.88 8.44
N GLU A 155 12.83 0.22 8.61
CA GLU A 155 14.09 0.83 9.11
C GLU A 155 14.64 1.91 8.16
N ALA A 156 14.41 1.77 6.85
CA ALA A 156 14.84 2.75 5.85
C ALA A 156 13.97 4.01 5.81
N ILE A 157 12.83 4.04 6.51
CA ILE A 157 11.91 5.18 6.53
C ILE A 157 12.15 5.95 7.84
N PRO A 158 12.72 7.17 7.80
CA PRO A 158 13.12 7.93 8.99
C PRO A 158 11.93 8.67 9.64
N LEU A 159 10.78 7.98 9.76
CA LEU A 159 9.60 8.48 10.46
C LEU A 159 9.30 7.58 11.64
N LYS A 160 8.98 8.20 12.78
CA LYS A 160 8.61 7.45 13.99
C LYS A 160 7.30 6.69 13.76
N GLU A 161 7.26 5.46 14.24
CA GLU A 161 6.06 4.61 14.39
C GLU A 161 5.02 4.75 13.26
N SER A 162 5.22 4.05 12.15
CA SER A 162 4.26 4.05 11.04
C SER A 162 3.23 2.94 11.18
N GLN A 163 1.95 3.22 10.90
CA GLN A 163 0.97 2.16 10.61
C GLN A 163 1.33 1.44 9.32
N LEU A 164 1.00 0.16 9.24
CA LEU A 164 1.34 -0.70 8.11
C LEU A 164 0.07 -1.18 7.39
N THR A 165 -0.10 -0.76 6.14
CA THR A 165 -1.07 -1.34 5.22
C THR A 165 -0.35 -2.37 4.34
N LEU A 166 -0.84 -3.60 4.31
CA LEU A 166 -0.36 -4.65 3.42
C LEU A 166 -1.33 -4.80 2.24
N ALA A 167 -0.85 -4.51 1.03
CA ALA A 167 -1.61 -4.59 -0.21
C ALA A 167 -0.91 -5.48 -1.24
N CYS A 168 -1.70 -6.09 -2.12
CA CYS A 168 -1.18 -6.92 -3.19
C CYS A 168 -2.12 -6.98 -4.38
N HIS A 169 -1.57 -7.33 -5.54
CA HIS A 169 -2.34 -7.76 -6.71
C HIS A 169 -1.87 -9.13 -7.22
N SER A 170 -2.81 -9.98 -7.64
CA SER A 170 -2.51 -11.27 -8.28
C SER A 170 -1.46 -12.10 -7.50
N GLY A 171 -0.41 -12.54 -8.20
CA GLY A 171 0.82 -13.16 -7.70
C GLY A 171 1.33 -12.63 -6.36
N GLY A 172 1.27 -11.31 -6.17
CA GLY A 172 1.69 -10.61 -4.96
C GLY A 172 1.01 -11.11 -3.70
N GLY A 173 -0.23 -11.60 -3.80
CA GLY A 173 -0.93 -12.22 -2.68
C GLY A 173 -0.12 -13.33 -2.01
N SER A 174 0.71 -14.05 -2.79
CA SER A 174 1.60 -15.06 -2.24
C SER A 174 2.56 -14.50 -1.18
N PHE A 175 3.07 -13.28 -1.32
CA PHE A 175 3.91 -12.62 -0.31
C PHE A 175 3.13 -12.38 0.99
N LEU A 176 1.92 -11.80 0.91
CA LEU A 176 1.05 -11.57 2.06
C LEU A 176 0.61 -12.87 2.74
N TRP A 177 0.26 -13.91 1.98
CA TRP A 177 -0.03 -15.21 2.56
C TRP A 177 1.20 -15.82 3.23
N GLY A 178 2.40 -15.61 2.67
CA GLY A 178 3.67 -15.99 3.31
C GLY A 178 3.92 -15.28 4.64
N PHE A 179 3.57 -13.99 4.73
CA PHE A 179 3.62 -13.22 5.98
C PHE A 179 2.70 -13.81 7.06
N LEU A 180 1.49 -14.22 6.66
CA LEU A 180 0.50 -14.83 7.55
C LEU A 180 0.86 -16.27 7.94
N ASN A 181 1.55 -16.99 7.07
CA ASN A 181 2.01 -18.34 7.33
C ASN A 181 2.95 -18.37 8.53
N ARG A 182 2.75 -19.36 9.42
CA ARG A 182 3.53 -19.54 10.66
C ARG A 182 3.58 -18.32 11.60
N SER A 183 2.86 -17.24 11.31
CA SER A 183 2.56 -16.20 12.29
C SER A 183 1.62 -16.78 13.34
N ALA A 184 1.92 -16.56 14.62
CA ALA A 184 0.94 -16.82 15.68
C ALA A 184 -0.23 -15.84 15.56
N GLU A 185 0.09 -14.55 15.41
CA GLU A 185 -0.87 -13.45 15.36
C GLU A 185 -0.44 -12.40 14.33
N ILE A 186 -1.37 -11.55 13.90
CA ILE A 186 -1.05 -10.42 13.02
C ILE A 186 -0.60 -9.25 13.91
N PRO A 187 0.58 -8.64 13.67
CA PRO A 187 1.08 -7.54 14.49
C PRO A 187 0.13 -6.35 14.55
N ASP A 188 0.10 -5.66 15.69
CA ASP A 188 -0.83 -4.54 15.91
C ASP A 188 -0.60 -3.34 15.00
N GLN A 189 0.65 -3.16 14.55
CA GLN A 189 1.05 -2.15 13.57
C GLN A 189 0.31 -2.33 12.23
N VAL A 190 -0.12 -3.54 11.88
CA VAL A 190 -0.86 -3.79 10.65
C VAL A 190 -2.31 -3.37 10.84
N ASP A 191 -2.72 -2.32 10.15
CA ASP A 191 -4.06 -1.77 10.26
C ASP A 191 -4.97 -2.24 9.11
N ARG A 192 -4.39 -2.63 7.97
CA ARG A 192 -5.15 -3.00 6.78
C ARG A 192 -4.51 -4.10 5.95
N PHE A 193 -5.37 -4.99 5.44
CA PHE A 193 -5.04 -5.93 4.36
C PHE A 193 -5.89 -5.65 3.13
N ILE A 194 -5.25 -5.62 1.97
CA ILE A 194 -5.88 -5.44 0.66
C ILE A 194 -5.45 -6.58 -0.26
N PHE A 195 -6.42 -7.36 -0.72
CA PHE A 195 -6.22 -8.37 -1.77
C PHE A 195 -6.95 -7.93 -3.03
N LEU A 196 -6.21 -7.45 -4.03
CA LEU A 196 -6.74 -7.15 -5.35
C LEU A 196 -6.55 -8.40 -6.22
N ASP A 197 -7.61 -9.17 -6.39
CA ASP A 197 -7.61 -10.41 -7.17
C ASP A 197 -6.46 -11.35 -6.80
N ALA A 198 -6.20 -11.48 -5.49
CA ALA A 198 -4.95 -12.03 -4.93
C ALA A 198 -5.15 -13.03 -3.78
N ASN A 199 -6.40 -13.39 -3.46
CA ASN A 199 -6.72 -14.19 -2.28
C ASN A 199 -6.73 -15.71 -2.53
N TYR A 200 -6.26 -16.18 -3.69
CA TYR A 200 -6.38 -17.58 -4.13
C TYR A 200 -5.73 -18.60 -3.16
N SER A 201 -4.71 -18.21 -2.38
CA SER A 201 -4.03 -19.07 -1.40
C SER A 201 -4.65 -19.04 0.01
N PHE A 202 -5.87 -18.51 0.17
CA PHE A 202 -6.60 -18.65 1.43
C PHE A 202 -6.71 -20.13 1.85
N SER A 203 -6.44 -20.41 3.13
CA SER A 203 -6.24 -21.77 3.66
C SER A 203 -6.73 -21.89 5.10
N GLU A 204 -7.66 -22.81 5.34
CA GLU A 204 -8.09 -23.19 6.69
C GLU A 204 -6.98 -23.94 7.44
N LYS A 205 -6.20 -24.75 6.73
CA LYS A 205 -5.06 -25.51 7.29
C LYS A 205 -4.04 -24.57 7.95
N ASP A 206 -3.80 -23.42 7.34
CA ASP A 206 -2.86 -22.41 7.84
C ASP A 206 -3.51 -21.41 8.81
N GLN A 207 -4.77 -21.67 9.19
CA GLN A 207 -5.59 -20.91 10.13
C GLN A 207 -5.77 -19.43 9.72
N HIS A 208 -5.75 -19.14 8.42
CA HIS A 208 -5.88 -17.76 7.92
C HIS A 208 -7.15 -17.08 8.42
N GLY A 209 -8.29 -17.79 8.38
CA GLY A 209 -9.57 -17.28 8.87
C GLY A 209 -9.50 -16.87 10.34
N LYS A 210 -9.00 -17.75 11.21
CA LYS A 210 -8.86 -17.49 12.65
C LYS A 210 -7.96 -16.28 12.93
N LYS A 211 -6.83 -16.16 12.24
CA LYS A 211 -5.88 -15.04 12.40
C LYS A 211 -6.54 -13.70 12.06
N PHE A 212 -7.24 -13.63 10.93
CA PHE A 212 -7.97 -12.41 10.57
C PHE A 212 -9.08 -12.08 11.56
N LEU A 213 -9.86 -13.06 12.02
CA LEU A 213 -10.93 -12.83 12.99
C LEU A 213 -10.39 -12.29 14.32
N ASN A 214 -9.31 -12.87 14.84
CA ASN A 214 -8.66 -12.39 16.06
C ASN A 214 -8.12 -10.96 15.86
N TRP A 215 -7.45 -10.72 14.75
CA TRP A 215 -6.94 -9.40 14.41
C TRP A 215 -8.06 -8.36 14.28
N LEU A 216 -9.14 -8.63 13.54
CA LEU A 216 -10.27 -7.71 13.37
C LEU A 216 -10.93 -7.33 14.71
N LYS A 217 -11.06 -8.30 15.65
CA LYS A 217 -11.62 -8.06 16.99
C LYS A 217 -10.74 -7.15 17.85
N GLY A 218 -9.44 -7.14 17.63
CA GLY A 218 -8.49 -6.36 18.43
C GLY A 218 -8.59 -4.84 18.23
N SER A 219 -9.17 -4.35 17.13
CA SER A 219 -9.39 -2.91 16.93
C SER A 219 -10.44 -2.63 15.87
N LYS A 220 -11.40 -1.74 16.19
CA LYS A 220 -12.43 -1.25 15.24
C LYS A 220 -11.85 -0.49 14.04
N GLN A 221 -10.57 -0.12 14.06
CA GLN A 221 -9.92 0.57 12.92
C GLN A 221 -9.35 -0.39 11.88
N ARG A 222 -9.24 -1.69 12.20
CA ARG A 222 -8.68 -2.67 11.28
C ARG A 222 -9.59 -2.92 10.09
N ARG A 223 -9.01 -3.08 8.90
CA ARG A 223 -9.75 -3.27 7.64
C ARG A 223 -9.22 -4.45 6.82
N LEU A 224 -10.09 -5.38 6.46
CA LEU A 224 -9.82 -6.41 5.46
C LEU A 224 -10.65 -6.14 4.21
N VAL A 225 -9.99 -5.82 3.11
CA VAL A 225 -10.63 -5.57 1.81
C VAL A 225 -10.17 -6.61 0.81
N VAL A 226 -11.12 -7.30 0.19
CA VAL A 226 -10.88 -8.24 -0.91
C VAL A 226 -11.69 -7.78 -2.10
N LEU A 227 -11.03 -7.57 -3.24
CA LEU A 227 -11.67 -7.28 -4.51
C LEU A 227 -11.35 -8.42 -5.48
N ALA A 228 -12.37 -9.05 -6.04
CA ALA A 228 -12.22 -10.13 -7.01
C ALA A 228 -13.25 -9.98 -8.13
N TYR A 229 -13.16 -10.83 -9.14
CA TYR A 229 -14.20 -10.99 -10.15
C TYR A 229 -14.56 -12.47 -10.34
N ASP A 230 -15.72 -12.73 -10.93
CA ASP A 230 -16.08 -14.07 -11.36
C ASP A 230 -15.20 -14.49 -12.54
N ASP A 231 -14.15 -15.24 -12.22
CA ASP A 231 -13.13 -15.74 -13.13
C ASP A 231 -13.42 -17.17 -13.62
N ARG A 232 -14.49 -17.81 -13.13
CA ARG A 232 -14.76 -19.26 -13.30
C ARG A 232 -14.92 -19.70 -14.76
N ASN A 233 -15.40 -18.79 -15.59
CA ASN A 233 -15.76 -19.03 -16.99
C ASN A 233 -14.91 -18.20 -17.96
N VAL A 234 -13.88 -17.52 -17.48
CA VAL A 234 -13.02 -16.68 -18.30
C VAL A 234 -12.09 -17.56 -19.13
N LEU A 235 -11.97 -17.23 -20.42
CA LEU A 235 -11.15 -17.94 -21.36
C LEU A 235 -10.02 -17.04 -21.88
N PHE A 236 -8.81 -17.58 -21.97
CA PHE A 236 -7.69 -16.99 -22.69
C PHE A 236 -7.28 -17.95 -23.79
N ARG A 237 -7.36 -17.50 -25.06
CA ARG A 237 -7.08 -18.34 -26.24
C ARG A 237 -7.84 -19.68 -26.21
N GLY A 238 -9.13 -19.64 -25.87
CA GLY A 238 -10.01 -20.80 -25.79
C GLY A 238 -9.82 -21.72 -24.58
N LYS A 239 -8.84 -21.45 -23.70
CA LYS A 239 -8.59 -22.24 -22.48
C LYS A 239 -9.04 -21.49 -21.24
N LYS A 240 -9.60 -22.21 -20.26
CA LYS A 240 -9.93 -21.63 -18.96
C LYS A 240 -8.68 -21.08 -18.28
N VAL A 241 -8.77 -19.86 -17.77
CA VAL A 241 -7.68 -19.20 -17.03
C VAL A 241 -7.51 -19.76 -15.62
N VAL A 242 -8.58 -20.34 -15.06
CA VAL A 242 -8.56 -20.99 -13.74
C VAL A 242 -9.04 -22.43 -13.81
N SER A 243 -8.53 -23.25 -12.88
CA SER A 243 -8.98 -24.62 -12.70
C SER A 243 -10.40 -24.69 -12.10
N PRO A 244 -11.06 -25.87 -12.11
CA PRO A 244 -12.41 -26.03 -11.53
C PRO A 244 -12.53 -25.66 -10.05
N THR A 245 -11.43 -25.70 -9.29
CA THR A 245 -11.39 -25.37 -7.86
C THR A 245 -10.57 -24.11 -7.56
N GLY A 246 -9.87 -23.59 -8.57
CA GLY A 246 -9.06 -22.37 -8.50
C GLY A 246 -9.87 -21.11 -8.74
N GLY A 247 -9.14 -20.00 -8.75
CA GLY A 247 -9.68 -18.66 -8.97
C GLY A 247 -9.99 -17.90 -7.69
N THR A 248 -10.00 -16.58 -7.81
CA THR A 248 -10.24 -15.62 -6.71
C THR A 248 -11.72 -15.56 -6.36
N TYR A 249 -12.63 -15.81 -7.31
CA TYR A 249 -14.06 -15.96 -7.02
C TYR A 249 -14.28 -17.03 -5.96
N ARG A 250 -13.78 -18.25 -6.20
CA ARG A 250 -13.95 -19.38 -5.28
C ARG A 250 -13.20 -19.16 -3.98
N ALA A 251 -12.02 -18.56 -4.02
CA ALA A 251 -11.27 -18.24 -2.81
C ALA A 251 -12.01 -17.21 -1.94
N THR A 252 -12.65 -16.21 -2.56
CA THR A 252 -13.47 -15.22 -1.87
C THR A 252 -14.69 -15.87 -1.25
N GLN A 253 -15.34 -16.81 -1.95
CA GLN A 253 -16.44 -17.59 -1.37
C GLN A 253 -15.98 -18.42 -0.16
N ARG A 254 -14.83 -19.10 -0.24
CA ARG A 254 -14.28 -19.84 0.91
C ARG A 254 -13.98 -18.93 2.11
N MET A 255 -13.44 -17.74 1.87
CA MET A 255 -13.24 -16.74 2.93
C MET A 255 -14.57 -16.31 3.55
N LEU A 256 -15.57 -16.01 2.73
CA LEU A 256 -16.90 -15.63 3.17
C LEU A 256 -17.55 -16.74 4.01
N ASP A 257 -17.55 -17.98 3.51
CA ASP A 257 -18.12 -19.14 4.20
C ASP A 257 -17.45 -19.37 5.54
N ARG A 258 -16.11 -19.23 5.59
CA ARG A 258 -15.37 -19.33 6.86
C ARG A 258 -15.78 -18.22 7.82
N PHE A 259 -15.81 -16.98 7.38
CA PHE A 259 -16.10 -15.84 8.27
C PHE A 259 -17.56 -15.82 8.72
N LYS A 260 -18.50 -16.31 7.91
CA LYS A 260 -19.92 -16.45 8.28
C LYS A 260 -20.17 -17.37 9.49
N GLN A 261 -19.21 -18.23 9.83
CA GLN A 261 -19.30 -19.06 11.04
C GLN A 261 -19.20 -18.22 12.33
N ASP A 262 -18.53 -17.07 12.28
CA ASP A 262 -18.28 -16.20 13.44
C ASP A 262 -18.93 -14.82 13.31
N LEU A 263 -19.20 -14.36 12.08
CA LEU A 263 -19.66 -13.00 11.79
C LEU A 263 -21.00 -13.02 11.04
N LYS A 264 -21.87 -12.08 11.37
CA LYS A 264 -23.05 -11.78 10.57
C LYS A 264 -22.67 -10.85 9.43
N PHE A 265 -22.92 -11.28 8.20
CA PHE A 265 -22.67 -10.50 6.99
C PHE A 265 -23.94 -9.82 6.49
N SER A 266 -23.79 -8.58 6.03
CA SER A 266 -24.74 -7.92 5.15
C SER A 266 -24.31 -8.14 3.70
N GLU A 267 -25.29 -8.32 2.82
CA GLU A 267 -25.08 -8.51 1.39
C GLU A 267 -25.78 -7.38 0.62
N SER A 268 -25.13 -6.88 -0.41
CA SER A 268 -25.70 -5.89 -1.32
C SER A 268 -25.18 -6.11 -2.73
N THR A 269 -25.95 -5.66 -3.72
CA THR A 269 -25.52 -5.63 -5.12
C THR A 269 -25.64 -4.21 -5.64
N ILE A 270 -24.56 -3.67 -6.19
CA ILE A 270 -24.52 -2.33 -6.80
C ILE A 270 -23.84 -2.48 -8.16
N GLY A 271 -24.57 -2.21 -9.23
CA GLY A 271 -24.10 -2.50 -10.59
C GLY A 271 -23.72 -3.97 -10.72
N ASP A 272 -22.54 -4.23 -11.29
CA ASP A 272 -22.00 -5.58 -11.45
C ASP A 272 -21.30 -6.13 -10.18
N PHE A 273 -21.21 -5.36 -9.10
CA PHE A 273 -20.55 -5.79 -7.87
C PHE A 273 -21.54 -6.37 -6.87
N GLN A 274 -21.27 -7.61 -6.46
CA GLN A 274 -21.82 -8.20 -5.25
C GLN A 274 -20.87 -7.91 -4.09
N THR A 275 -21.39 -7.37 -3.00
CA THR A 275 -20.59 -6.93 -1.85
C THR A 275 -21.09 -7.55 -0.57
N TYR A 276 -20.16 -8.12 0.20
CA TYR A 276 -20.38 -8.69 1.53
C TYR A 276 -19.62 -7.88 2.57
N THR A 277 -20.31 -7.43 3.61
CA THR A 277 -19.71 -6.64 4.69
C THR A 277 -20.02 -7.22 6.06
N ALA A 278 -19.09 -7.09 7.00
CA ALA A 278 -19.28 -7.50 8.39
C ALA A 278 -18.49 -6.60 9.35
N LEU A 279 -18.83 -6.70 10.64
CA LEU A 279 -18.19 -5.96 11.73
C LEU A 279 -18.13 -4.45 11.45
N GLU A 280 -19.28 -3.79 11.30
CA GLU A 280 -19.33 -2.32 11.07
C GLU A 280 -18.40 -1.88 9.91
N ASP A 281 -18.43 -2.62 8.79
CA ASP A 281 -17.60 -2.40 7.59
C ASP A 281 -16.08 -2.62 7.75
N GLN A 282 -15.64 -3.27 8.83
CA GLN A 282 -14.24 -3.72 8.98
C GLN A 282 -13.84 -4.78 7.95
N VAL A 283 -14.77 -5.66 7.58
CA VAL A 283 -14.56 -6.67 6.52
C VAL A 283 -15.39 -6.29 5.31
N ARG A 284 -14.75 -6.27 4.13
CA ARG A 284 -15.44 -6.05 2.87
C ARG A 284 -14.90 -6.96 1.77
N LEU A 285 -15.77 -7.83 1.26
CA LEU A 285 -15.48 -8.71 0.14
C LEU A 285 -16.34 -8.27 -1.06
N LEU A 286 -15.70 -7.82 -2.13
CA LEU A 286 -16.37 -7.36 -3.35
C LEU A 286 -16.05 -8.32 -4.49
N ILE A 287 -17.08 -8.73 -5.22
CA ILE A 287 -16.98 -9.64 -6.36
C ILE A 287 -17.68 -8.99 -7.56
N HIS A 288 -16.90 -8.64 -8.59
CA HIS A 288 -17.47 -8.28 -9.88
C HIS A 288 -18.05 -9.53 -10.56
N ARG A 289 -19.35 -9.56 -10.81
CA ARG A 289 -20.08 -10.75 -11.32
C ARG A 289 -19.67 -11.19 -12.73
N ASN A 290 -19.07 -10.29 -13.51
CA ASN A 290 -18.48 -10.56 -14.83
C ASN A 290 -19.39 -11.36 -15.79
N PRO A 291 -20.64 -10.93 -16.05
CA PRO A 291 -21.60 -11.72 -16.83
C PRO A 291 -21.15 -11.97 -18.27
N GLN A 292 -20.23 -11.16 -18.81
CA GLN A 292 -19.66 -11.32 -20.15
C GLN A 292 -18.37 -12.18 -20.17
N ASN A 293 -17.96 -12.77 -19.04
CA ASN A 293 -16.78 -13.64 -18.93
C ASN A 293 -15.47 -12.98 -19.45
N LYS A 294 -15.32 -11.67 -19.23
CA LYS A 294 -14.15 -10.89 -19.66
C LYS A 294 -12.96 -11.14 -18.73
N ILE A 295 -11.75 -10.91 -19.23
CA ILE A 295 -10.55 -10.84 -18.39
C ILE A 295 -10.57 -9.47 -17.70
N LEU A 296 -10.92 -9.44 -16.42
CA LEU A 296 -10.96 -8.21 -15.61
C LEU A 296 -9.77 -8.08 -14.65
N HIS A 297 -8.85 -9.03 -14.68
CA HIS A 297 -7.74 -9.22 -13.73
C HIS A 297 -7.01 -7.92 -13.35
N THR A 298 -6.63 -7.11 -14.34
CA THR A 298 -5.97 -5.82 -14.15
C THR A 298 -6.95 -4.64 -14.23
N SER A 299 -8.05 -4.79 -14.96
CA SER A 299 -9.10 -3.77 -15.04
C SER A 299 -9.74 -3.45 -13.69
N LEU A 300 -9.88 -4.44 -12.81
CA LEU A 300 -10.31 -4.22 -11.42
C LEU A 300 -9.41 -3.22 -10.68
N VAL A 301 -8.12 -3.21 -11.00
CA VAL A 301 -7.11 -2.40 -10.32
C VAL A 301 -6.98 -1.02 -10.98
N GLY A 302 -6.67 -0.99 -12.28
CA GLY A 302 -6.47 0.26 -13.00
C GLY A 302 -7.80 0.92 -13.37
N GLU A 303 -8.55 0.30 -14.29
CA GLU A 303 -9.77 0.90 -14.84
C GLU A 303 -10.87 1.19 -13.81
N MET A 304 -10.97 0.35 -12.79
CA MET A 304 -12.01 0.43 -11.75
C MET A 304 -11.49 0.96 -10.42
N ASN A 305 -10.32 1.63 -10.43
CA ASN A 305 -9.79 2.34 -9.26
C ASN A 305 -9.61 1.44 -8.01
N GLY A 306 -9.33 0.15 -8.20
CA GLY A 306 -9.41 -0.87 -7.15
C GLY A 306 -8.46 -0.64 -5.98
N TYR A 307 -7.23 -0.19 -6.26
CA TYR A 307 -6.27 0.15 -5.20
C TYR A 307 -6.74 1.39 -4.43
N LEU A 308 -7.08 2.49 -5.12
CA LEU A 308 -7.54 3.74 -4.52
C LEU A 308 -8.77 3.51 -3.64
N PHE A 309 -9.74 2.74 -4.14
CA PHE A 309 -10.92 2.33 -3.38
C PHE A 309 -10.52 1.58 -2.09
N ALA A 310 -9.64 0.58 -2.21
CA ALA A 310 -9.32 -0.28 -1.09
C ALA A 310 -8.48 0.41 0.00
N VAL A 311 -7.55 1.31 -0.37
CA VAL A 311 -6.75 2.07 0.62
C VAL A 311 -7.58 3.14 1.32
N THR A 312 -8.53 3.76 0.62
CA THR A 312 -9.39 4.79 1.20
C THR A 312 -10.59 4.21 1.97
N TRP A 313 -10.92 2.93 1.81
CA TRP A 313 -12.10 2.35 2.45
C TRP A 313 -12.13 2.54 3.97
N GLY A 314 -13.22 3.08 4.52
CA GLY A 314 -13.36 3.32 5.96
C GLY A 314 -12.50 4.47 6.51
N THR A 315 -11.94 5.32 5.64
CA THR A 315 -11.33 6.61 5.99
C THR A 315 -12.30 7.76 5.67
N PRO A 316 -12.08 8.99 6.18
CA PRO A 316 -12.85 10.17 5.77
C PRO A 316 -12.88 10.39 4.26
N GLU A 317 -11.77 10.15 3.56
CA GLU A 317 -11.65 10.28 2.10
C GLU A 317 -12.51 9.23 1.37
N GLY A 318 -12.60 8.04 1.95
CA GLY A 318 -13.43 6.95 1.45
C GLY A 318 -14.93 7.14 1.65
N LYS A 319 -15.40 8.22 2.28
CA LYS A 319 -16.85 8.51 2.44
C LYS A 319 -17.54 8.87 1.12
N GLN A 320 -16.77 9.14 0.05
CA GLN A 320 -17.28 9.15 -1.32
C GLN A 320 -17.52 7.72 -1.88
N GLY A 321 -17.44 6.71 -0.99
CA GLY A 321 -17.21 5.27 -1.13
C GLY A 321 -18.06 4.49 -2.12
N ARG A 322 -17.90 4.82 -3.39
CA ARG A 322 -18.22 3.93 -4.49
C ARG A 322 -16.91 3.40 -5.02
N LEU A 323 -16.87 2.12 -5.36
CA LEU A 323 -15.87 1.63 -6.28
C LEU A 323 -16.14 2.44 -7.55
N LEU A 324 -15.33 3.48 -7.76
CA LEU A 324 -15.47 4.34 -8.91
C LEU A 324 -15.20 3.41 -10.06
N GLY A 325 -16.25 3.04 -10.79
CA GLY A 325 -16.09 2.32 -12.04
C GLY A 325 -15.27 3.18 -13.00
N THR A 326 -15.33 2.85 -14.27
CA THR A 326 -14.76 3.74 -15.28
C THR A 326 -15.44 5.13 -15.22
N PRO A 327 -14.69 6.23 -15.45
CA PRO A 327 -13.28 6.29 -15.82
C PRO A 327 -12.29 6.26 -14.63
N ARG A 328 -10.99 6.12 -14.94
CA ARG A 328 -9.88 6.27 -13.97
C ARG A 328 -9.96 7.63 -13.26
N ALA A 329 -10.06 7.63 -11.94
CA ALA A 329 -10.21 8.84 -11.11
C ALA A 329 -8.88 9.57 -10.83
N TYR A 330 -7.79 9.03 -11.35
CA TYR A 330 -6.42 9.42 -11.02
C TYR A 330 -5.59 9.80 -12.25
N THR A 331 -6.19 9.96 -13.43
CA THR A 331 -5.46 10.18 -14.71
C THR A 331 -4.46 11.33 -14.65
N GLN A 332 -4.79 12.43 -13.97
CA GLN A 332 -3.89 13.59 -13.80
C GLN A 332 -2.62 13.30 -12.98
N TRP A 333 -2.62 12.19 -12.22
CA TRP A 333 -1.50 11.77 -11.36
C TRP A 333 -0.59 10.72 -12.03
N ILE A 334 -0.91 10.34 -13.28
CA ILE A 334 -0.09 9.41 -14.07
C ILE A 334 1.10 10.17 -14.62
N GLN A 335 2.30 9.75 -14.23
CA GLN A 335 3.55 10.33 -14.71
C GLN A 335 3.82 9.98 -16.18
N PRO A 336 4.41 10.89 -16.96
CA PRO A 336 4.68 10.67 -18.39
C PRO A 336 5.66 9.52 -18.63
N GLU A 337 6.73 9.45 -17.85
CA GLU A 337 7.81 8.47 -18.02
C GLU A 337 7.86 7.47 -16.86
N PRO A 338 8.29 6.21 -17.08
CA PRO A 338 8.39 5.24 -16.01
C PRO A 338 9.39 5.68 -14.93
N PHE A 339 9.24 5.14 -13.71
CA PHE A 339 10.28 5.29 -12.70
C PHE A 339 11.60 4.70 -13.23
N GLN A 340 12.69 5.42 -13.02
CA GLN A 340 14.02 5.00 -13.42
C GLN A 340 14.84 4.68 -12.18
N ARG A 341 15.36 3.46 -12.13
CA ARG A 341 16.38 3.11 -11.15
C ARG A 341 17.65 3.88 -11.51
N PRO A 342 18.27 4.60 -10.57
CA PRO A 342 19.60 5.15 -10.80
C PRO A 342 20.54 4.03 -11.23
N GLU A 343 21.34 4.25 -12.28
CA GLU A 343 22.41 3.33 -12.62
C GLU A 343 23.34 3.26 -11.42
N THR A 344 23.38 2.11 -10.74
CA THR A 344 24.47 1.83 -9.81
C THR A 344 25.72 1.71 -10.67
N GLU A 345 26.63 2.68 -10.59
CA GLU A 345 28.00 2.52 -11.07
C GLU A 345 28.48 1.16 -10.56
N LYS A 346 28.73 0.22 -11.47
CA LYS A 346 29.40 -1.01 -11.12
C LYS A 346 30.78 -0.58 -10.63
N SER A 347 30.99 -0.60 -9.31
CA SER A 347 32.34 -0.55 -8.74
C SER A 347 33.13 -1.65 -9.43
N SER A 348 34.12 -1.23 -10.22
CA SER A 348 34.94 -2.06 -11.09
C SER A 348 35.76 -3.06 -10.29
#